data_AF-A0A4Y6PP73-F1
#
_entry.id   AF-A0A4Y6PP73-F1
#
_cell.length_a   1.000
_cell.length_b   1.000
_cell.length_c   1.000
_cell.angle_alpha   90.00
_cell.angle_beta   90.00
_cell.angle_gamma   90.00
#
_symmetry.space_group_name_H-M   'P 1'
#
loop_
_entity.id
_entity.type
_entity.pdbx_description
1 polymer ?
#
loop_
_entity_poly.entity_id
_entity_poly.type
_entity_poly.pdbx_seq_one_letter_code
_entity_poly.pdbx_strand_id
1 'polypeptide(L)'
;MKARSIATVATVALASLVSLTFSASCTDDHDPKTGSESHWLSCNTTSDCPSEHTCISGQCRPNDGVDSLDATDGVAQDVTRQPGDVWAEVDTPQGLAVLDVDVTGSWFCVLQSDGSVGCNENLDGPDGSFKAISTGFWHACAIRDDDTLACWGMGEDPNVDENADNDFDQAVAPTGTYLDVAAGWHHTCAIDTAGVVSCWGRNDEGQATPPSGTFTDLSAGGKHTCGLRDDNTIECWGAGSDPSLDDRINHGQAVPPAGSFASLDAGRYHTCALRDDGTTECWGLGSEPNSQTEWEVPDDGGSGISGDVDQAIPPAVPFTQISAGTQTSCAVDEVGAIWCWGWNYSGWPSKAQFRKVSTGIVACGIRTNDTLLCWRWAPRH
;
A
#
# COMPACT_ATOMS: atom_id res chain seq x y z
N MET A 1 66.33 -77.45 6.25
CA MET A 1 65.75 -77.78 7.59
C MET A 1 64.24 -77.62 7.52
N LYS A 2 63.50 -78.51 8.18
CA LYS A 2 62.04 -78.54 8.49
C LYS A 2 61.40 -77.13 8.66
N ALA A 3 60.11 -76.84 8.43
CA ALA A 3 58.89 -77.59 8.12
C ALA A 3 57.72 -76.61 7.75
N ARG A 4 56.69 -77.15 7.04
CA ARG A 4 55.20 -77.05 7.20
C ARG A 4 54.55 -75.69 7.61
N SER A 5 53.33 -75.28 7.27
CA SER A 5 52.15 -75.63 6.42
C SER A 5 51.01 -74.72 6.98
N ILE A 6 50.19 -73.96 6.24
CA ILE A 6 48.75 -74.23 5.89
C ILE A 6 47.98 -72.89 5.76
N ALA A 7 47.23 -72.78 4.65
CA ALA A 7 45.95 -72.14 4.31
C ALA A 7 45.41 -70.86 5.02
N THR A 8 44.81 -69.96 4.22
CA THR A 8 43.37 -69.48 4.25
C THR A 8 43.20 -68.37 3.17
N VAL A 9 42.54 -68.63 2.02
CA VAL A 9 41.13 -68.27 1.65
C VAL A 9 40.81 -66.77 1.89
N ALA A 10 41.00 -65.88 0.91
CA ALA A 10 40.08 -65.47 -0.18
C ALA A 10 38.98 -64.47 0.24
N THR A 11 39.05 -63.24 -0.27
CA THR A 11 37.92 -62.59 -0.96
C THR A 11 38.39 -61.39 -1.78
N VAL A 12 38.03 -61.43 -3.07
CA VAL A 12 38.12 -60.36 -4.06
C VAL A 12 36.84 -59.53 -3.96
N ALA A 13 36.92 -58.21 -3.96
CA ALA A 13 35.76 -57.36 -4.23
C ALA A 13 36.15 -56.29 -5.26
N LEU A 14 35.44 -56.31 -6.39
CA LEU A 14 35.51 -55.34 -7.47
C LEU A 14 35.09 -53.96 -6.97
N ALA A 15 35.74 -52.93 -7.52
CA ALA A 15 35.28 -51.56 -7.46
C ALA A 15 34.02 -51.40 -8.31
N SER A 16 32.91 -50.99 -7.69
CA SER A 16 31.76 -50.38 -8.36
C SER A 16 31.73 -48.90 -8.04
N LEU A 17 31.72 -48.09 -9.09
CA LEU A 17 31.36 -46.67 -9.05
C LEU A 17 29.91 -46.55 -8.53
N VAL A 18 29.73 -45.88 -7.39
CA VAL A 18 28.42 -45.39 -6.94
C VAL A 18 28.47 -43.88 -7.01
N SER A 19 27.76 -43.31 -7.97
CA SER A 19 27.35 -41.91 -7.96
C SER A 19 26.47 -41.70 -6.72
N LEU A 20 26.92 -40.85 -5.80
CA LEU A 20 26.07 -40.35 -4.72
C LEU A 20 25.10 -39.33 -5.32
N THR A 21 23.92 -39.80 -5.71
CA THR A 21 22.73 -38.94 -5.85
C THR A 21 22.25 -38.61 -4.44
N PHE A 22 22.29 -37.33 -4.06
CA PHE A 22 21.50 -36.86 -2.93
C PHE A 22 20.03 -36.90 -3.34
N SER A 23 19.30 -37.91 -2.89
CA SER A 23 17.84 -37.87 -2.84
C SER A 23 17.45 -37.07 -1.60
N ALA A 24 17.07 -35.81 -1.77
CA ALA A 24 16.26 -35.13 -0.76
C ALA A 24 14.85 -35.76 -0.85
N SER A 25 14.54 -36.66 0.07
CA SER A 25 13.20 -37.17 0.27
C SER A 25 12.37 -36.08 0.97
N CYS A 26 11.38 -35.52 0.28
CA CYS A 26 10.33 -34.71 0.91
C CYS A 26 9.55 -35.60 1.87
N THR A 27 9.44 -35.20 3.13
CA THR A 27 8.48 -35.78 4.07
C THR A 27 7.17 -35.01 3.94
N ASP A 28 6.16 -35.63 3.32
CA ASP A 28 4.75 -35.26 3.48
C ASP A 28 4.36 -35.51 4.94
N ASP A 29 4.02 -34.46 5.68
CA ASP A 29 3.32 -34.58 6.97
C ASP A 29 1.84 -34.22 6.73
N HIS A 30 1.06 -35.20 6.27
CA HIS A 30 -0.39 -35.07 6.12
C HIS A 30 -1.06 -35.21 7.50
N ASP A 31 -1.57 -34.10 8.07
CA ASP A 31 -2.63 -34.14 9.09
C ASP A 31 -4.01 -34.13 8.39
N PRO A 32 -4.79 -35.22 8.40
CA PRO A 32 -6.02 -35.35 7.62
C PRO A 32 -7.23 -34.58 8.20
N LYS A 33 -7.02 -33.50 8.98
CA LYS A 33 -8.12 -32.78 9.66
C LYS A 33 -8.35 -31.32 9.28
N THR A 34 -7.48 -30.66 8.51
CA THR A 34 -7.61 -29.20 8.28
C THR A 34 -7.70 -28.74 6.82
N GLY A 35 -7.46 -29.59 5.82
CA GLY A 35 -7.85 -29.29 4.43
C GLY A 35 -7.30 -28.01 3.80
N SER A 36 -6.19 -27.45 4.29
CA SER A 36 -5.52 -26.28 3.70
C SER A 36 -4.07 -26.62 3.36
N GLU A 37 -3.71 -26.66 2.08
CA GLU A 37 -2.31 -26.76 1.63
C GLU A 37 -1.80 -25.37 1.23
N SER A 38 -0.85 -24.83 1.99
CA SER A 38 0.09 -23.80 1.50
C SER A 38 1.34 -23.86 2.36
N HIS A 39 2.27 -24.74 1.96
CA HIS A 39 3.62 -24.77 2.53
C HIS A 39 4.61 -24.17 1.54
N TRP A 40 5.26 -23.08 1.99
CA TRP A 40 6.23 -22.28 1.27
C TRP A 40 7.52 -23.07 1.00
N LEU A 41 7.81 -23.39 -0.26
CA LEU A 41 9.09 -23.96 -0.68
C LEU A 41 10.09 -22.82 -0.96
N SER A 42 11.17 -22.78 -0.19
CA SER A 42 12.34 -21.94 -0.47
C SER A 42 13.18 -22.54 -1.60
N CYS A 43 13.78 -21.70 -2.43
CA CYS A 43 14.58 -22.09 -3.58
C CYS A 43 15.81 -21.20 -3.74
N ASN A 44 16.89 -21.71 -4.33
CA ASN A 44 18.00 -20.88 -4.81
C ASN A 44 17.96 -20.71 -6.33
N THR A 45 17.37 -21.67 -7.03
CA THR A 45 17.25 -21.71 -8.48
C THR A 45 15.92 -22.34 -8.90
N THR A 46 15.47 -22.08 -10.13
CA THR A 46 14.20 -22.63 -10.66
C THR A 46 14.18 -24.16 -10.68
N SER A 47 15.34 -24.83 -10.75
CA SER A 47 15.40 -26.29 -10.65
C SER A 47 15.05 -26.84 -9.27
N ASP A 48 15.04 -26.00 -8.23
CA ASP A 48 14.61 -26.38 -6.88
C ASP A 48 13.08 -26.37 -6.75
N CYS A 49 12.37 -25.90 -7.78
CA CYS A 49 10.92 -25.74 -7.81
C CYS A 49 10.22 -26.85 -8.62
N PRO A 50 8.93 -27.12 -8.34
CA PRO A 50 8.09 -27.97 -9.19
C PRO A 50 8.12 -27.50 -10.65
N SER A 51 7.87 -28.41 -11.60
CA SER A 51 8.00 -28.13 -13.04
C SER A 51 7.10 -27.00 -13.56
N GLU A 52 6.04 -26.68 -12.83
CA GLU A 52 5.14 -25.57 -13.14
C GLU A 52 5.47 -24.31 -12.34
N HIS A 53 6.66 -24.22 -11.72
CA HIS A 53 7.08 -23.08 -10.90
C HIS A 53 8.52 -22.59 -11.25
N THR A 54 8.81 -21.31 -10.98
CA THR A 54 10.07 -20.60 -11.15
C THR A 54 10.52 -20.02 -9.82
N CYS A 55 11.83 -20.04 -9.57
CA CYS A 55 12.37 -19.45 -8.36
C CYS A 55 12.48 -17.92 -8.51
N ILE A 56 11.77 -17.17 -7.68
CA ILE A 56 11.81 -15.71 -7.63
C ILE A 56 12.03 -15.28 -6.20
N SER A 57 13.10 -14.51 -5.96
CA SER A 57 13.49 -13.98 -4.65
C SER A 57 13.53 -15.04 -3.53
N GLY A 58 14.01 -16.25 -3.87
CA GLY A 58 14.17 -17.31 -2.89
C GLY A 58 12.93 -18.19 -2.67
N GLN A 59 11.86 -18.02 -3.44
CA GLN A 59 10.62 -18.81 -3.33
C GLN A 59 10.12 -19.32 -4.69
N CYS A 60 9.54 -20.52 -4.69
CA CYS A 60 8.95 -21.13 -5.89
C CYS A 60 7.59 -20.51 -6.23
N ARG A 61 7.42 -20.02 -7.47
CA ARG A 61 6.20 -19.36 -7.96
C ARG A 61 5.67 -19.99 -9.25
N PRO A 62 4.34 -20.13 -9.47
CA PRO A 62 3.78 -20.70 -10.70
C PRO A 62 4.26 -20.07 -12.02
N ASN A 63 4.32 -20.86 -13.10
CA ASN A 63 4.93 -20.55 -14.42
C ASN A 63 3.94 -20.01 -15.47
N ASP A 64 2.77 -19.55 -15.08
CA ASP A 64 1.66 -19.20 -15.97
C ASP A 64 2.05 -18.03 -16.90
N GLY A 65 2.26 -18.40 -18.17
CA GLY A 65 2.76 -17.58 -19.27
C GLY A 65 1.75 -16.61 -19.87
N VAL A 66 1.27 -15.69 -19.06
CA VAL A 66 0.50 -14.50 -19.46
C VAL A 66 1.07 -13.28 -18.72
N ASP A 67 1.07 -12.12 -19.38
CA ASP A 67 1.42 -10.79 -18.82
C ASP A 67 0.45 -10.42 -17.68
N SER A 68 0.51 -11.15 -16.57
CA SER A 68 -0.52 -11.16 -15.55
C SER A 68 -0.10 -10.35 -14.31
N LEU A 69 -0.79 -9.24 -14.13
CA LEU A 69 -1.38 -8.90 -12.82
C LEU A 69 -2.62 -9.76 -12.52
N ASP A 70 -2.99 -10.65 -13.45
CA ASP A 70 -4.15 -11.53 -13.35
C ASP A 70 -3.86 -12.74 -12.45
N ALA A 71 -4.43 -12.69 -11.25
CA ALA A 71 -4.54 -13.80 -10.32
C ALA A 71 -5.72 -14.70 -10.73
N THR A 72 -5.45 -15.84 -11.36
CA THR A 72 -6.35 -17.00 -11.31
C THR A 72 -5.98 -17.75 -10.02
N ASP A 73 -6.49 -17.44 -8.83
CA ASP A 73 -7.91 -17.44 -8.45
C ASP A 73 -8.28 -16.30 -7.47
N GLY A 74 -8.40 -15.08 -7.97
CA GLY A 74 -8.83 -13.91 -7.19
C GLY A 74 -8.66 -12.62 -7.98
N VAL A 75 -9.50 -12.47 -8.99
CA VAL A 75 -9.32 -11.62 -10.18
C VAL A 75 -8.99 -10.15 -9.88
N ALA A 76 -7.74 -9.72 -10.09
CA ALA A 76 -7.45 -8.32 -10.42
C ALA A 76 -7.79 -8.13 -11.91
N GLN A 77 -8.98 -7.59 -12.20
CA GLN A 77 -9.40 -7.33 -13.58
C GLN A 77 -8.50 -6.24 -14.18
N ASP A 78 -7.79 -6.55 -15.26
CA ASP A 78 -7.17 -5.54 -16.13
C ASP A 78 -8.28 -4.81 -16.90
N VAL A 79 -8.65 -3.62 -16.42
CA VAL A 79 -9.73 -2.81 -17.01
C VAL A 79 -9.35 -2.20 -18.37
N THR A 80 -8.10 -2.36 -18.83
CA THR A 80 -7.67 -1.69 -20.07
C THR A 80 -8.08 -2.39 -21.38
N ARG A 81 -8.78 -3.54 -21.36
CA ARG A 81 -9.07 -4.30 -22.61
C ARG A 81 -10.41 -5.02 -22.77
N GLN A 82 -11.38 -4.92 -21.86
CA GLN A 82 -12.72 -5.46 -22.11
C GLN A 82 -13.66 -4.35 -22.63
N PRO A 83 -14.20 -4.45 -23.85
CA PRO A 83 -15.22 -3.52 -24.32
C PRO A 83 -16.52 -3.77 -23.55
N GLY A 84 -16.72 -3.06 -22.43
CA GLY A 84 -17.94 -3.17 -21.62
C GLY A 84 -17.86 -2.65 -20.19
N ASP A 85 -16.68 -2.64 -19.55
CA ASP A 85 -16.53 -2.31 -18.13
C ASP A 85 -15.42 -1.26 -17.89
N VAL A 86 -15.41 -0.18 -18.68
CA VAL A 86 -14.46 0.93 -18.53
C VAL A 86 -14.88 1.80 -17.35
N TRP A 87 -14.16 1.72 -16.24
CA TRP A 87 -14.31 2.67 -15.12
C TRP A 87 -13.02 3.47 -14.98
N ALA A 88 -13.08 4.68 -15.55
CA ALA A 88 -12.08 5.73 -15.58
C ALA A 88 -10.80 5.40 -16.36
N GLU A 89 -10.84 5.57 -17.68
CA GLU A 89 -9.74 6.34 -18.27
C GLU A 89 -9.73 7.67 -17.51
N VAL A 90 -8.70 7.94 -16.71
CA VAL A 90 -8.33 9.33 -16.55
C VAL A 90 -8.07 9.79 -17.97
N ASP A 91 -8.72 10.86 -18.39
CA ASP A 91 -8.37 11.59 -19.61
C ASP A 91 -6.95 12.14 -19.41
N THR A 92 -5.95 11.25 -19.38
CA THR A 92 -4.56 11.59 -19.61
C THR A 92 -4.54 11.96 -21.09
N PRO A 93 -4.41 13.25 -21.43
CA PRO A 93 -4.29 13.64 -22.82
C PRO A 93 -3.18 12.80 -23.44
N GLN A 94 -3.47 12.15 -24.56
CA GLN A 94 -2.53 11.20 -25.15
C GLN A 94 -1.14 11.83 -25.29
N GLY A 95 -0.15 11.25 -24.61
CA GLY A 95 1.25 11.65 -24.70
C GLY A 95 1.81 12.41 -23.50
N LEU A 96 1.03 12.70 -22.46
CA LEU A 96 1.57 13.23 -21.20
C LEU A 96 1.95 12.10 -20.23
N ALA A 97 3.11 12.27 -19.59
CA ALA A 97 3.60 11.34 -18.57
C ALA A 97 2.89 11.65 -17.24
N VAL A 98 2.52 10.59 -16.49
CA VAL A 98 1.95 10.74 -15.15
C VAL A 98 3.09 10.86 -14.15
N LEU A 99 3.23 12.02 -13.52
CA LEU A 99 4.27 12.30 -12.52
C LEU A 99 3.87 11.77 -11.16
N ASP A 100 2.61 11.98 -10.78
CA ASP A 100 2.08 11.62 -9.48
C ASP A 100 0.63 11.10 -9.56
N VAL A 101 0.24 10.30 -8.57
CA VAL A 101 -1.12 9.82 -8.37
C VAL A 101 -1.39 9.77 -6.88
N ASP A 102 -2.57 10.24 -6.48
CA ASP A 102 -3.07 10.05 -5.14
C ASP A 102 -4.53 9.57 -5.15
N VAL A 103 -4.85 8.67 -4.23
CA VAL A 103 -6.08 7.88 -4.19
C VAL A 103 -6.66 7.88 -2.79
N THR A 104 -7.90 8.32 -2.65
CA THR A 104 -8.69 8.14 -1.42
C THR A 104 -10.04 7.52 -1.74
N GLY A 105 -10.29 6.33 -1.18
CA GLY A 105 -11.51 5.58 -1.49
C GLY A 105 -11.56 5.16 -2.96
N SER A 106 -12.62 5.56 -3.69
CA SER A 106 -12.76 5.33 -5.13
C SER A 106 -12.35 6.54 -5.99
N TRP A 107 -12.02 7.66 -5.36
CA TRP A 107 -11.62 8.89 -6.02
C TRP A 107 -10.10 8.99 -6.06
N PHE A 108 -9.58 9.50 -7.17
CA PHE A 108 -8.16 9.70 -7.37
C PHE A 108 -7.87 10.83 -8.35
N CYS A 109 -6.73 11.47 -8.15
CA CYS A 109 -6.22 12.51 -9.01
C CYS A 109 -4.81 12.13 -9.50
N VAL A 110 -4.44 12.63 -10.67
CA VAL A 110 -3.12 12.45 -11.26
C VAL A 110 -2.50 13.79 -11.59
N LEU A 111 -1.20 13.91 -11.33
CA LEU A 111 -0.38 15.03 -11.76
C LEU A 111 0.33 14.66 -13.06
N GLN A 112 0.24 15.51 -14.07
CA GLN A 112 0.79 15.25 -15.39
C GLN A 112 2.07 16.06 -15.64
N SER A 113 2.84 15.65 -16.65
CA SER A 113 4.14 16.24 -16.97
C SER A 113 4.12 17.70 -17.44
N ASP A 114 2.95 18.22 -17.82
CA ASP A 114 2.74 19.63 -18.14
C ASP A 114 2.27 20.46 -16.94
N GLY A 115 2.18 19.84 -15.76
CA GLY A 115 1.72 20.45 -14.52
C GLY A 115 0.21 20.40 -14.31
N SER A 116 -0.57 19.90 -15.27
CA SER A 116 -2.03 19.77 -15.10
C SER A 116 -2.40 18.66 -14.12
N VAL A 117 -3.52 18.84 -13.42
CA VAL A 117 -4.11 17.82 -12.54
C VAL A 117 -5.44 17.39 -13.13
N GLY A 118 -5.59 16.08 -13.34
CA GLY A 118 -6.85 15.47 -13.76
C GLY A 118 -7.34 14.48 -12.71
N CYS A 119 -8.62 14.45 -12.43
CA CYS A 119 -9.23 13.53 -11.46
C CYS A 119 -10.27 12.65 -12.14
N ASN A 120 -10.53 11.45 -11.60
CA ASN A 120 -11.68 10.70 -12.09
C ASN A 120 -12.99 11.42 -11.71
N GLU A 121 -14.06 11.13 -12.47
CA GLU A 121 -15.42 11.66 -12.24
C GLU A 121 -15.62 13.16 -12.57
N ASN A 122 -14.75 13.73 -13.42
CA ASN A 122 -14.81 15.13 -13.92
C ASN A 122 -14.76 16.19 -12.81
N LEU A 123 -14.19 15.85 -11.65
CA LEU A 123 -13.91 16.78 -10.55
C LEU A 123 -12.48 17.30 -10.65
N ASP A 124 -12.13 17.78 -11.84
CA ASP A 124 -10.80 18.29 -12.12
C ASP A 124 -10.52 19.53 -11.27
N GLY A 125 -9.24 19.64 -10.88
CA GLY A 125 -8.77 20.81 -10.14
C GLY A 125 -8.83 22.08 -10.98
N PRO A 126 -8.67 23.26 -10.34
CA PRO A 126 -8.63 24.52 -11.07
C PRO A 126 -7.47 24.53 -12.08
N ASP A 127 -7.67 25.22 -13.21
CA ASP A 127 -6.61 25.43 -14.21
C ASP A 127 -5.33 25.97 -13.55
N GLY A 128 -4.19 25.40 -13.93
CA GLY A 128 -2.90 25.78 -13.38
C GLY A 128 -1.82 24.74 -13.61
N SER A 129 -0.61 25.06 -13.14
CA SER A 129 0.52 24.15 -13.09
C SER A 129 0.83 23.82 -11.64
N PHE A 130 0.91 22.53 -11.36
CA PHE A 130 1.07 21.95 -10.03
C PHE A 130 2.31 21.06 -9.98
N LYS A 131 2.82 20.85 -8.77
CA LYS A 131 4.00 20.02 -8.51
C LYS A 131 3.78 18.93 -7.45
N ALA A 132 2.66 18.99 -6.74
CA ALA A 132 2.25 17.98 -5.77
C ALA A 132 0.72 17.97 -5.67
N ILE A 133 0.17 16.79 -5.36
CA ILE A 133 -1.27 16.57 -5.17
C ILE A 133 -1.50 15.74 -3.92
N SER A 134 -2.62 15.96 -3.26
CA SER A 134 -3.15 15.10 -2.20
C SER A 134 -4.66 15.08 -2.27
N THR A 135 -5.24 13.90 -2.09
CA THR A 135 -6.67 13.61 -2.21
C THR A 135 -7.18 13.13 -0.86
N GLY A 136 -8.17 13.83 -0.33
CA GLY A 136 -8.98 13.42 0.79
C GLY A 136 -10.25 12.69 0.32
N PHE A 137 -11.15 12.41 1.25
CA PHE A 137 -12.38 11.66 0.89
C PHE A 137 -13.40 12.53 0.15
N TRP A 138 -13.46 13.82 0.47
CA TRP A 138 -14.44 14.76 -0.10
C TRP A 138 -13.79 15.93 -0.85
N HIS A 139 -12.48 16.09 -0.76
CA HIS A 139 -11.74 17.21 -1.34
C HIS A 139 -10.30 16.83 -1.69
N ALA A 140 -9.70 17.54 -2.63
CA ALA A 140 -8.32 17.40 -3.03
C ALA A 140 -7.64 18.75 -2.87
N CYS A 141 -6.34 18.69 -2.67
CA CYS A 141 -5.48 19.83 -2.62
C CYS A 141 -4.25 19.60 -3.51
N ALA A 142 -3.69 20.67 -4.04
CA ALA A 142 -2.48 20.63 -4.82
C ALA A 142 -1.62 21.86 -4.55
N ILE A 143 -0.30 21.67 -4.63
CA ILE A 143 0.68 22.75 -4.54
C ILE A 143 1.03 23.20 -5.95
N ARG A 144 0.82 24.49 -6.22
CA ARG A 144 1.20 25.14 -7.48
C ARG A 144 2.72 25.28 -7.59
N ASP A 145 3.21 25.55 -8.80
CA ASP A 145 4.62 25.85 -9.05
C ASP A 145 5.16 27.06 -8.29
N ASP A 146 4.28 27.97 -7.84
CA ASP A 146 4.60 29.14 -7.03
C ASP A 146 4.48 28.89 -5.51
N ASP A 147 4.42 27.62 -5.11
CA ASP A 147 4.27 27.14 -3.73
C ASP A 147 2.90 27.44 -3.08
N THR A 148 1.95 28.05 -3.80
CA THR A 148 0.61 28.31 -3.24
C THR A 148 -0.30 27.07 -3.32
N LEU A 149 -1.27 26.98 -2.42
CA LEU A 149 -2.24 25.88 -2.41
C LEU A 149 -3.47 26.19 -3.26
N ALA A 150 -3.97 25.14 -3.92
CA ALA A 150 -5.33 25.06 -4.43
C ALA A 150 -6.01 23.88 -3.74
N CYS A 151 -7.23 24.06 -3.28
CA CYS A 151 -8.06 22.96 -2.82
C CYS A 151 -9.44 23.05 -3.48
N TRP A 152 -10.03 21.91 -3.80
CA TRP A 152 -11.32 21.76 -4.46
C TRP A 152 -11.96 20.44 -4.00
N GLY A 153 -13.20 20.14 -4.35
CA GLY A 153 -13.82 18.92 -3.86
C GLY A 153 -15.16 18.56 -4.48
N MET A 154 -15.71 17.45 -4.01
CA MET A 154 -16.91 16.81 -4.53
C MET A 154 -18.17 17.58 -4.16
N GLY A 155 -18.91 18.03 -5.16
CA GLY A 155 -20.30 18.46 -5.04
C GLY A 155 -21.06 17.88 -6.21
N GLU A 156 -21.94 16.90 -5.96
CA GLU A 156 -22.75 16.33 -7.02
C GLU A 156 -23.69 17.41 -7.62
N ASP A 157 -23.39 17.86 -8.83
CA ASP A 157 -24.01 18.97 -9.58
C ASP A 157 -25.56 18.84 -9.72
N PRO A 158 -26.37 19.93 -9.90
CA PRO A 158 -26.50 20.61 -11.21
C PRO A 158 -26.74 22.14 -11.22
N ASN A 159 -26.66 22.90 -10.12
CA ASN A 159 -26.96 24.36 -10.14
C ASN A 159 -25.87 25.26 -9.52
N VAL A 160 -24.60 24.82 -9.58
CA VAL A 160 -23.37 25.64 -9.60
C VAL A 160 -23.45 27.06 -9.01
N ASP A 161 -23.37 27.16 -7.67
CA ASP A 161 -22.36 27.93 -6.92
C ASP A 161 -22.49 27.59 -5.42
N GLU A 162 -21.35 27.63 -4.71
CA GLU A 162 -21.07 27.48 -3.27
C GLU A 162 -21.04 26.07 -2.64
N ASN A 163 -19.86 25.42 -2.74
CA ASN A 163 -19.33 24.40 -1.83
C ASN A 163 -19.92 22.98 -1.88
N ALA A 164 -19.49 22.23 -2.90
CA ALA A 164 -19.07 20.83 -2.79
C ALA A 164 -18.66 20.40 -1.35
N ASP A 165 -19.53 19.69 -0.60
CA ASP A 165 -19.39 19.17 0.78
C ASP A 165 -18.24 19.76 1.62
N ASN A 166 -18.15 21.09 1.67
CA ASN A 166 -17.12 21.85 2.36
C ASN A 166 -17.65 22.35 3.71
N ASP A 167 -18.42 21.49 4.39
CA ASP A 167 -19.11 21.79 5.65
C ASP A 167 -18.15 22.22 6.78
N PHE A 168 -16.87 21.91 6.63
CA PHE A 168 -15.83 22.24 7.60
C PHE A 168 -14.78 23.22 7.06
N ASP A 169 -14.99 23.81 5.89
CA ASP A 169 -14.00 24.64 5.19
C ASP A 169 -12.70 23.90 4.81
N GLN A 170 -12.71 22.57 4.76
CA GLN A 170 -11.54 21.74 4.46
C GLN A 170 -10.95 21.96 3.05
N ALA A 171 -11.78 22.36 2.09
CA ALA A 171 -11.39 22.72 0.74
C ALA A 171 -11.04 24.21 0.57
N VAL A 172 -11.07 25.00 1.65
CA VAL A 172 -10.67 26.42 1.62
C VAL A 172 -9.16 26.52 1.85
N ALA A 173 -8.40 26.65 0.77
CA ALA A 173 -6.94 26.77 0.84
C ALA A 173 -6.51 28.05 1.60
N PRO A 174 -5.72 27.96 2.67
CA PRO A 174 -5.15 29.12 3.34
C PRO A 174 -4.14 29.86 2.46
N THR A 175 -3.97 31.15 2.70
CA THR A 175 -2.94 31.95 2.01
C THR A 175 -1.56 31.64 2.56
N GLY A 176 -0.60 31.35 1.70
CA GLY A 176 0.77 31.07 2.10
C GLY A 176 1.52 30.31 1.02
N THR A 177 2.73 29.88 1.37
CA THR A 177 3.58 29.02 0.54
C THR A 177 3.91 27.76 1.31
N TYR A 178 3.74 26.62 0.67
CA TYR A 178 3.75 25.31 1.30
C TYR A 178 4.71 24.36 0.58
N LEU A 179 5.36 23.51 1.36
CA LEU A 179 6.26 22.47 0.89
C LEU A 179 5.51 21.15 0.67
N ASP A 180 4.48 20.91 1.48
CA ASP A 180 3.72 19.66 1.48
C ASP A 180 2.27 19.88 1.92
N VAL A 181 1.37 18.99 1.50
CA VAL A 181 -0.06 19.01 1.81
C VAL A 181 -0.61 17.59 1.92
N ALA A 182 -1.39 17.35 2.96
CA ALA A 182 -2.07 16.08 3.20
C ALA A 182 -3.56 16.33 3.45
N ALA A 183 -4.41 15.75 2.62
CA ALA A 183 -5.86 15.82 2.71
C ALA A 183 -6.42 14.53 3.34
N GLY A 184 -7.03 14.66 4.52
CA GLY A 184 -7.76 13.56 5.17
C GLY A 184 -9.21 13.53 4.73
N TRP A 185 -10.10 12.94 5.55
CA TRP A 185 -11.51 12.86 5.16
C TRP A 185 -12.22 14.20 5.10
N HIS A 186 -12.10 14.99 6.17
CA HIS A 186 -12.76 16.29 6.30
C HIS A 186 -11.81 17.34 6.87
N HIS A 187 -10.50 17.10 6.83
CA HIS A 187 -9.47 18.02 7.28
C HIS A 187 -8.31 18.00 6.30
N THR A 188 -7.53 19.07 6.33
CA THR A 188 -6.31 19.22 5.53
C THR A 188 -5.22 19.75 6.44
N CYS A 189 -4.01 19.27 6.23
CA CYS A 189 -2.81 19.80 6.87
C CYS A 189 -1.79 20.15 5.80
N ALA A 190 -0.98 21.18 6.04
CA ALA A 190 0.09 21.57 5.14
C ALA A 190 1.33 22.01 5.92
N ILE A 191 2.51 21.70 5.39
CA ILE A 191 3.81 22.16 5.90
C ILE A 191 4.20 23.44 5.17
N ASP A 192 4.47 24.52 5.90
CA ASP A 192 5.00 25.75 5.31
C ASP A 192 6.51 25.68 5.02
N THR A 193 7.07 26.70 4.38
CA THR A 193 8.52 26.78 4.08
C THR A 193 9.44 26.81 5.31
N ALA A 194 8.91 26.99 6.52
CA ALA A 194 9.63 26.92 7.78
C ALA A 194 9.48 25.56 8.48
N GLY A 195 8.79 24.59 7.86
CA GLY A 195 8.51 23.28 8.43
C GLY A 195 7.32 23.26 9.40
N VAL A 196 6.58 24.37 9.55
CA VAL A 196 5.49 24.48 10.50
C VAL A 196 4.20 23.95 9.88
N VAL A 197 3.48 23.11 10.63
CA VAL A 197 2.22 22.52 10.18
C VAL A 197 1.06 23.44 10.53
N SER A 198 0.21 23.70 9.54
CA SER A 198 -1.12 24.30 9.72
C SER A 198 -2.17 23.31 9.25
N CYS A 199 -3.17 23.05 10.09
CA CYS A 199 -4.30 22.21 9.73
C CYS A 199 -5.62 23.00 9.83
N TRP A 200 -6.58 22.66 8.98
CA TRP A 200 -7.91 23.25 8.95
C TRP A 200 -8.95 22.18 8.54
N GLY A 201 -10.24 22.50 8.64
CA GLY A 201 -11.31 21.53 8.48
C GLY A 201 -11.88 21.04 9.81
N ARG A 202 -12.43 19.83 9.78
CA ARG A 202 -13.02 19.14 10.93
C ARG A 202 -11.96 18.89 12.00
N ASN A 203 -12.33 19.11 13.27
CA ASN A 203 -11.41 19.03 14.40
C ASN A 203 -12.05 18.42 15.67
N ASP A 204 -13.04 17.55 15.51
CA ASP A 204 -13.76 16.92 16.62
C ASP A 204 -12.88 15.99 17.46
N GLU A 205 -11.85 15.39 16.86
CA GLU A 205 -10.89 14.50 17.52
C GLU A 205 -9.53 15.19 17.77
N GLY A 206 -9.41 16.47 17.42
CA GLY A 206 -8.13 17.20 17.48
C GLY A 206 -7.25 17.00 16.25
N GLN A 207 -7.73 16.36 15.17
CA GLN A 207 -6.97 16.06 13.95
C GLN A 207 -6.48 17.28 13.17
N ALA A 208 -7.10 18.45 13.39
CA ALA A 208 -6.64 19.74 12.88
C ALA A 208 -5.93 20.59 13.95
N THR A 209 -5.43 19.96 15.03
CA THR A 209 -4.66 20.60 16.10
C THR A 209 -3.24 20.03 16.11
N PRO A 210 -2.38 20.43 15.16
CA PRO A 210 -1.05 19.87 15.05
C PRO A 210 -0.20 20.20 16.28
N PRO A 211 0.68 19.28 16.70
CA PRO A 211 1.66 19.55 17.74
C PRO A 211 2.67 20.61 17.28
N SER A 212 3.29 21.28 18.25
CA SER A 212 4.35 22.25 17.94
C SER A 212 5.61 21.58 17.39
N GLY A 213 6.38 22.33 16.59
CA GLY A 213 7.67 21.90 16.06
C GLY A 213 7.68 21.93 14.54
N THR A 214 8.72 21.31 13.97
CA THR A 214 8.90 21.20 12.52
C THR A 214 8.69 19.77 12.04
N PHE A 215 8.20 19.66 10.81
CA PHE A 215 7.90 18.42 10.11
C PHE A 215 8.44 18.49 8.69
N THR A 216 8.86 17.34 8.16
CA THR A 216 9.39 17.20 6.80
C THR A 216 8.42 16.49 5.86
N ASP A 217 7.42 15.81 6.41
CA ASP A 217 6.43 15.01 5.68
C ASP A 217 5.14 14.92 6.49
N LEU A 218 3.99 14.86 5.83
CA LEU A 218 2.66 14.68 6.43
C LEU A 218 1.85 13.61 5.69
N SER A 219 1.07 12.86 6.44
CA SER A 219 -0.05 12.10 5.87
C SER A 219 -1.27 12.20 6.78
N ALA A 220 -2.45 12.35 6.16
CA ALA A 220 -3.72 12.61 6.82
C ALA A 220 -4.68 11.46 6.52
N GLY A 221 -5.06 10.73 7.56
CA GLY A 221 -5.97 9.60 7.46
C GLY A 221 -7.44 10.01 7.61
N GLY A 222 -8.26 9.08 8.13
CA GLY A 222 -9.68 9.31 8.33
C GLY A 222 -9.99 10.44 9.30
N LYS A 223 -9.50 10.32 10.53
CA LYS A 223 -9.69 11.33 11.59
C LYS A 223 -8.42 11.54 12.41
N HIS A 224 -7.27 11.25 11.82
CA HIS A 224 -5.97 11.43 12.43
C HIS A 224 -4.99 11.96 11.38
N THR A 225 -3.91 12.54 11.85
CA THR A 225 -2.82 13.01 11.02
C THR A 225 -1.52 12.55 11.66
N CYS A 226 -0.57 12.17 10.83
CA CYS A 226 0.78 11.82 11.26
C CYS A 226 1.78 12.66 10.46
N GLY A 227 2.91 12.96 11.09
CA GLY A 227 4.01 13.66 10.42
C GLY A 227 5.36 13.11 10.81
N LEU A 228 6.31 13.21 9.88
CA LEU A 228 7.72 12.90 10.10
C LEU A 228 8.46 14.15 10.58
N ARG A 229 9.21 14.03 11.66
CA ARG A 229 10.07 15.10 12.20
C ARG A 229 11.45 15.07 11.55
N ASP A 230 12.20 16.17 11.68
CA ASP A 230 13.59 16.30 11.19
C ASP A 230 14.57 15.26 11.78
N ASP A 231 14.23 14.64 12.91
CA ASP A 231 14.99 13.56 13.53
C ASP A 231 14.50 12.15 13.13
N ASN A 232 13.70 12.07 12.06
CA ASN A 232 13.08 10.89 11.49
C ASN A 232 12.11 10.17 12.45
N THR A 233 11.67 10.80 13.54
CA THR A 233 10.60 10.25 14.39
C THR A 233 9.22 10.63 13.88
N ILE A 234 8.22 9.77 14.11
CA ILE A 234 6.83 10.04 13.73
C ILE A 234 6.09 10.60 14.94
N GLU A 235 5.29 11.63 14.71
CA GLU A 235 4.30 12.11 15.68
C GLU A 235 2.92 12.16 15.02
N CYS A 236 1.93 11.58 15.69
CA CYS A 236 0.55 11.53 15.22
C CYS A 236 -0.40 12.19 16.22
N TRP A 237 -1.51 12.72 15.73
CA TRP A 237 -2.55 13.38 16.52
C TRP A 237 -3.93 13.16 15.90
N GLY A 238 -4.99 13.41 16.68
CA GLY A 238 -6.37 13.11 16.29
C GLY A 238 -6.87 11.78 16.88
N ALA A 239 -7.80 11.14 16.18
CA ALA A 239 -8.38 9.87 16.60
C ALA A 239 -7.31 8.79 16.78
N GLY A 240 -7.45 7.99 17.84
CA GLY A 240 -6.51 6.95 18.23
C GLY A 240 -5.30 7.46 19.02
N SER A 241 -5.27 8.71 19.47
CA SER A 241 -4.16 9.23 20.28
C SER A 241 -4.21 8.76 21.74
N ASP A 242 -5.40 8.38 22.23
CA ASP A 242 -5.57 7.75 23.54
C ASP A 242 -5.94 6.27 23.33
N PRO A 243 -4.97 5.34 23.43
CA PRO A 243 -5.23 3.92 23.24
C PRO A 243 -6.07 3.30 24.38
N SER A 244 -6.40 4.06 25.44
CA SER A 244 -7.31 3.62 26.49
C SER A 244 -8.78 3.82 26.15
N LEU A 245 -9.08 4.59 25.10
CA LEU A 245 -10.41 4.74 24.54
C LEU A 245 -10.64 3.59 23.54
N ASP A 246 -11.47 2.63 23.95
CA ASP A 246 -11.96 1.56 23.06
C ASP A 246 -13.35 1.96 22.55
N ASP A 247 -13.38 2.61 21.39
CA ASP A 247 -14.60 3.01 20.70
C ASP A 247 -14.52 2.76 19.18
N ARG A 248 -15.49 3.26 18.41
CA ARG A 248 -15.60 2.96 16.97
C ARG A 248 -14.56 3.62 16.07
N ILE A 249 -13.75 4.55 16.60
CA ILE A 249 -12.82 5.35 15.81
C ILE A 249 -11.40 5.34 16.39
N ASN A 250 -11.21 4.88 17.62
CA ASN A 250 -9.91 4.81 18.30
C ASN A 250 -9.35 3.37 18.25
N HIS A 251 -8.30 3.18 17.45
CA HIS A 251 -7.60 1.90 17.27
C HIS A 251 -6.09 2.01 17.55
N GLY A 252 -5.65 3.11 18.15
CA GLY A 252 -4.22 3.39 18.37
C GLY A 252 -3.48 3.88 17.12
N GLN A 253 -4.19 4.25 16.05
CA GLN A 253 -3.60 4.71 14.79
C GLN A 253 -2.79 6.01 14.90
N ALA A 254 -2.99 6.77 15.97
CA ALA A 254 -2.18 7.93 16.32
C ALA A 254 -1.15 7.65 17.44
N VAL A 255 -0.81 6.37 17.68
CA VAL A 255 0.27 5.95 18.59
C VAL A 255 1.39 5.29 17.77
N PRO A 256 2.30 6.07 17.18
CA PRO A 256 3.35 5.52 16.32
C PRO A 256 4.35 4.64 17.11
N PRO A 257 4.87 3.57 16.51
CA PRO A 257 5.99 2.81 17.07
C PRO A 257 7.23 3.70 17.25
N ALA A 258 8.03 3.39 18.26
CA ALA A 258 9.28 4.11 18.50
C ALA A 258 10.33 3.78 17.40
N GLY A 259 11.16 4.78 17.09
CA GLY A 259 12.31 4.62 16.19
C GLY A 259 12.36 5.68 15.11
N SER A 260 13.23 5.44 14.12
CA SER A 260 13.42 6.31 12.96
C SER A 260 12.80 5.69 11.71
N PHE A 261 12.21 6.55 10.88
CA PHE A 261 11.46 6.20 9.68
C PHE A 261 11.85 7.11 8.52
N ALA A 262 11.78 6.58 7.30
CA ALA A 262 12.09 7.29 6.06
C ALA A 262 10.84 7.94 5.43
N SER A 263 9.67 7.32 5.61
CA SER A 263 8.39 7.81 5.09
C SER A 263 7.23 7.20 5.87
N LEU A 264 6.05 7.79 5.76
CA LEU A 264 4.81 7.26 6.32
C LEU A 264 3.64 7.46 5.36
N ASP A 265 2.56 6.71 5.58
CA ASP A 265 1.26 6.99 5.00
C ASP A 265 0.12 6.57 5.95
N ALA A 266 -0.91 7.39 6.04
CA ALA A 266 -2.04 7.26 6.96
C ALA A 266 -3.30 6.89 6.17
N GLY A 267 -3.77 5.67 6.40
CA GLY A 267 -5.03 5.18 5.87
C GLY A 267 -6.23 5.67 6.69
N ARG A 268 -7.40 5.07 6.47
CA ARG A 268 -8.64 5.47 7.16
C ARG A 268 -8.55 5.29 8.68
N TYR A 269 -8.04 4.14 9.13
CA TYR A 269 -8.00 3.73 10.54
C TYR A 269 -6.68 3.10 10.96
N HIS A 270 -5.68 3.12 10.10
CA HIS A 270 -4.35 2.59 10.36
C HIS A 270 -3.32 3.50 9.71
N THR A 271 -2.07 3.34 10.11
CA THR A 271 -0.93 4.08 9.56
C THR A 271 0.18 3.07 9.30
N CYS A 272 0.90 3.23 8.19
CA CYS A 272 2.06 2.44 7.86
C CYS A 272 3.27 3.34 7.66
N ALA A 273 4.47 2.87 8.00
CA ALA A 273 5.70 3.59 7.81
C ALA A 273 6.83 2.68 7.33
N LEU A 274 7.77 3.27 6.59
CA LEU A 274 9.00 2.61 6.15
C LEU A 274 10.18 3.07 7.01
N ARG A 275 11.05 2.13 7.37
CA ARG A 275 12.37 2.41 7.93
C ARG A 275 13.39 2.63 6.82
N ASP A 276 14.55 3.18 7.18
CA ASP A 276 15.67 3.41 6.25
C ASP A 276 16.20 2.14 5.58
N ASP A 277 15.98 0.97 6.19
CA ASP A 277 16.36 -0.34 5.64
C ASP A 277 15.26 -0.98 4.78
N GLY A 278 14.17 -0.24 4.51
CA GLY A 278 13.03 -0.68 3.73
C GLY A 278 12.05 -1.58 4.48
N THR A 279 12.26 -1.86 5.77
CA THR A 279 11.28 -2.60 6.57
C THR A 279 10.03 -1.75 6.84
N THR A 280 8.86 -2.40 6.83
CA THR A 280 7.56 -1.74 7.02
C THR A 280 6.96 -2.07 8.37
N GLU A 281 6.39 -1.07 9.03
CA GLU A 281 5.58 -1.24 10.24
C GLU A 281 4.23 -0.56 10.04
N CYS A 282 3.14 -1.29 10.30
CA CYS A 282 1.79 -0.77 10.29
C CYS A 282 1.16 -0.90 11.67
N TRP A 283 0.40 0.09 12.10
CA TRP A 283 -0.30 0.13 13.39
C TRP A 283 -1.70 0.74 13.25
N GLY A 284 -2.59 0.43 14.18
CA GLY A 284 -3.98 0.87 14.16
C GLY A 284 -4.95 -0.29 13.94
N LEU A 285 -6.06 -0.05 13.25
CA LEU A 285 -7.04 -1.10 12.98
C LEU A 285 -6.44 -2.23 12.12
N GLY A 286 -6.55 -3.47 12.60
CA GLY A 286 -6.08 -4.65 11.86
C GLY A 286 -4.58 -4.94 11.97
N SER A 287 -3.80 -4.18 12.73
CA SER A 287 -2.36 -4.46 12.92
C SER A 287 -2.06 -5.62 13.87
N GLU A 288 -3.08 -6.17 14.52
CA GLU A 288 -2.94 -7.32 15.43
C GLU A 288 -3.20 -8.63 14.69
N PRO A 289 -2.32 -9.65 14.79
CA PRO A 289 -2.52 -10.94 14.14
C PRO A 289 -3.84 -11.59 14.59
N ASN A 290 -4.71 -11.94 13.63
CA ASN A 290 -6.04 -12.50 13.88
C ASN A 290 -7.02 -11.56 14.62
N SER A 291 -6.94 -10.24 14.43
CA SER A 291 -8.01 -9.35 14.90
C SER A 291 -9.31 -9.64 14.12
N GLN A 292 -10.09 -10.60 14.63
CA GLN A 292 -11.46 -10.89 14.21
C GLN A 292 -12.40 -9.80 14.74
N THR A 293 -12.07 -8.53 14.51
CA THR A 293 -13.00 -7.45 14.79
C THR A 293 -14.06 -7.48 13.69
N GLU A 294 -15.15 -8.23 13.92
CA GLU A 294 -16.45 -7.96 13.31
C GLU A 294 -16.88 -6.55 13.73
N TRP A 295 -16.30 -5.53 13.10
CA TRP A 295 -16.72 -4.16 13.30
C TRP A 295 -17.64 -3.77 12.17
N GLU A 296 -18.90 -3.55 12.52
CA GLU A 296 -19.77 -2.69 11.74
C GLU A 296 -19.13 -1.29 11.77
N VAL A 297 -18.40 -0.95 10.71
CA VAL A 297 -17.98 0.42 10.44
C VAL A 297 -19.22 1.31 10.61
N PRO A 298 -19.26 2.22 11.60
CA PRO A 298 -20.41 3.09 11.76
C PRO A 298 -20.61 3.91 10.50
N ASP A 299 -21.83 3.93 9.98
CA ASP A 299 -22.26 4.69 8.80
C ASP A 299 -21.93 6.19 8.92
N ASP A 300 -20.71 6.58 8.57
CA ASP A 300 -20.28 7.95 8.27
C ASP A 300 -20.28 8.22 6.75
N GLY A 301 -21.09 7.46 6.00
CA GLY A 301 -21.39 7.68 4.57
C GLY A 301 -20.80 6.64 3.60
N GLY A 302 -19.92 5.75 4.08
CA GLY A 302 -19.45 4.57 3.32
C GLY A 302 -20.01 3.29 3.93
N SER A 303 -20.63 2.42 3.12
CA SER A 303 -21.32 1.22 3.57
C SER A 303 -20.54 0.41 4.61
N GLY A 304 -21.18 0.07 5.74
CA GLY A 304 -20.65 -0.85 6.72
C GLY A 304 -20.16 -2.16 6.09
N ILE A 305 -18.86 -2.44 6.21
CA ILE A 305 -18.24 -3.67 5.73
C ILE A 305 -17.50 -4.34 6.89
N SER A 306 -18.05 -5.46 7.35
CA SER A 306 -17.48 -6.36 8.35
C SER A 306 -16.57 -7.40 7.68
N GLY A 307 -15.34 -7.59 8.15
CA GLY A 307 -14.50 -8.71 7.76
C GLY A 307 -13.10 -8.65 8.40
N ASP A 308 -12.41 -9.78 8.45
CA ASP A 308 -11.05 -9.91 8.99
C ASP A 308 -10.09 -8.94 8.27
N VAL A 309 -9.55 -7.97 9.01
CA VAL A 309 -8.52 -7.06 8.51
C VAL A 309 -7.19 -7.54 9.08
N ASP A 310 -6.42 -8.29 8.28
CA ASP A 310 -5.05 -8.65 8.64
C ASP A 310 -4.08 -7.67 7.95
N GLN A 311 -3.69 -6.61 8.67
CA GLN A 311 -2.59 -5.72 8.27
C GLN A 311 -1.22 -6.25 8.75
N ALA A 312 -1.17 -7.41 9.43
CA ALA A 312 -0.11 -7.72 10.37
C ALA A 312 1.19 -8.26 9.74
N ILE A 313 1.21 -8.59 8.44
CA ILE A 313 2.43 -9.13 7.83
C ILE A 313 2.67 -8.55 6.43
N PRO A 314 3.32 -7.37 6.31
CA PRO A 314 3.95 -7.00 5.07
C PRO A 314 4.96 -8.10 4.67
N PRO A 315 5.08 -8.43 3.37
CA PRO A 315 6.09 -9.35 2.88
C PRO A 315 7.48 -8.95 3.38
N ALA A 316 8.31 -9.92 3.79
CA ALA A 316 9.65 -9.67 4.33
C ALA A 316 10.67 -9.30 3.23
N VAL A 317 10.38 -8.24 2.47
CA VAL A 317 11.24 -7.64 1.45
C VAL A 317 11.41 -6.16 1.74
N PRO A 318 12.54 -5.54 1.37
CA PRO A 318 12.72 -4.10 1.52
C PRO A 318 11.84 -3.34 0.51
N PHE A 319 11.14 -2.33 1.01
CA PHE A 319 10.30 -1.44 0.22
C PHE A 319 10.91 -0.05 0.08
N THR A 320 10.59 0.61 -1.03
CA THR A 320 10.99 1.98 -1.34
C THR A 320 9.83 2.97 -1.25
N GLN A 321 8.60 2.46 -1.21
CA GLN A 321 7.39 3.24 -1.01
C GLN A 321 6.32 2.42 -0.33
N ILE A 322 5.51 3.08 0.48
CA ILE A 322 4.31 2.54 1.13
C ILE A 322 3.14 3.48 0.82
N SER A 323 1.94 2.91 0.71
CA SER A 323 0.69 3.65 0.75
C SER A 323 -0.35 2.89 1.57
N ALA A 324 -1.11 3.60 2.39
CA ALA A 324 -2.12 3.11 3.29
C ALA A 324 -3.49 3.67 2.91
N GLY A 325 -4.43 2.80 2.59
CA GLY A 325 -5.74 3.17 2.08
C GLY A 325 -6.86 2.99 3.08
N THR A 326 -8.07 2.70 2.57
CA THR A 326 -9.25 2.57 3.42
C THR A 326 -9.17 1.35 4.35
N GLN A 327 -8.74 0.20 3.83
CA GLN A 327 -8.57 -1.07 4.56
C GLN A 327 -7.43 -1.93 3.97
N THR A 328 -6.65 -1.36 3.07
CA THR A 328 -5.60 -2.03 2.32
C THR A 328 -4.33 -1.20 2.41
N SER A 329 -3.20 -1.86 2.30
CA SER A 329 -1.89 -1.23 2.23
C SER A 329 -1.15 -1.80 1.03
N CYS A 330 -0.43 -0.94 0.31
CA CYS A 330 0.35 -1.32 -0.85
C CYS A 330 1.76 -0.75 -0.73
N ALA A 331 2.76 -1.47 -1.21
CA ALA A 331 4.15 -1.03 -1.21
C ALA A 331 4.86 -1.40 -2.51
N VAL A 332 5.87 -0.62 -2.88
CA VAL A 332 6.75 -0.88 -4.04
C VAL A 332 8.10 -1.35 -3.52
N ASP A 333 8.57 -2.52 -3.95
CA ASP A 333 9.90 -3.02 -3.58
C ASP A 333 11.04 -2.40 -4.41
N GLU A 334 12.29 -2.71 -4.07
CA GLU A 334 13.48 -2.20 -4.77
C GLU A 334 13.55 -2.54 -6.26
N VAL A 335 12.83 -3.57 -6.72
CA VAL A 335 12.78 -3.98 -8.14
C VAL A 335 11.56 -3.43 -8.88
N GLY A 336 10.74 -2.65 -8.18
CA GLY A 336 9.53 -2.01 -8.71
C GLY A 336 8.29 -2.90 -8.67
N ALA A 337 8.30 -4.02 -7.96
CA ALA A 337 7.08 -4.83 -7.83
C ALA A 337 6.16 -4.25 -6.74
N ILE A 338 4.87 -4.20 -7.02
CA ILE A 338 3.84 -3.79 -6.07
C ILE A 338 3.40 -5.00 -5.26
N TRP A 339 3.35 -4.84 -3.94
CA TRP A 339 2.82 -5.80 -2.97
C TRP A 339 1.67 -5.15 -2.23
N CYS A 340 0.53 -5.83 -2.08
CA CYS A 340 -0.59 -5.29 -1.32
C CYS A 340 -1.18 -6.32 -0.35
N TRP A 341 -1.62 -5.85 0.81
CA TRP A 341 -2.18 -6.65 1.89
C TRP A 341 -3.35 -5.91 2.58
N GLY A 342 -4.11 -6.61 3.42
CA GLY A 342 -5.27 -6.07 4.13
C GLY A 342 -6.56 -6.85 3.86
N TRP A 343 -7.71 -6.17 3.90
CA TRP A 343 -9.05 -6.79 3.89
C TRP A 343 -9.21 -7.87 2.82
N ASN A 344 -9.34 -9.13 3.26
CA ASN A 344 -9.47 -10.31 2.39
C ASN A 344 -8.45 -10.35 1.23
N TYR A 345 -7.28 -9.74 1.36
CA TYR A 345 -6.32 -9.63 0.27
C TYR A 345 -4.90 -9.83 0.77
N SER A 346 -4.25 -10.83 0.19
CA SER A 346 -2.82 -11.08 0.31
C SER A 346 -2.35 -11.30 -1.13
N GLY A 347 -1.96 -10.21 -1.78
CA GLY A 347 -1.57 -10.22 -3.18
C GLY A 347 -0.16 -10.74 -3.36
N TRP A 348 0.04 -11.52 -4.42
CA TRP A 348 1.37 -11.77 -4.95
C TRP A 348 1.91 -10.51 -5.63
N PRO A 349 3.23 -10.31 -5.68
CA PRO A 349 3.80 -9.12 -6.26
C PRO A 349 3.46 -9.00 -7.75
N SER A 350 3.32 -7.76 -8.22
CA SER A 350 3.11 -7.48 -9.65
C SER A 350 4.26 -8.00 -10.52
N LYS A 351 3.93 -8.50 -11.72
CA LYS A 351 4.94 -8.78 -12.76
C LYS A 351 5.45 -7.50 -13.43
N ALA A 352 4.61 -6.47 -13.52
CA ALA A 352 5.00 -5.16 -14.05
C ALA A 352 5.80 -4.36 -13.02
N GLN A 353 6.64 -3.45 -13.51
CA GLN A 353 7.47 -2.58 -12.69
C GLN A 353 6.84 -1.19 -12.54
N PHE A 354 6.79 -0.73 -11.30
CA PHE A 354 6.21 0.52 -10.85
C PHE A 354 7.24 1.32 -10.08
N ARG A 355 7.07 2.64 -10.11
CA ARG A 355 7.84 3.59 -9.31
C ARG A 355 6.99 4.31 -8.26
N LYS A 356 5.66 4.21 -8.37
CA LYS A 356 4.72 4.74 -7.38
C LYS A 356 3.47 3.85 -7.28
N VAL A 357 2.90 3.74 -6.08
CA VAL A 357 1.59 3.19 -5.77
C VAL A 357 0.85 4.15 -4.81
N SER A 358 -0.46 4.29 -4.99
CA SER A 358 -1.37 4.91 -4.03
C SER A 358 -2.64 4.05 -3.94
N THR A 359 -3.20 3.89 -2.74
CA THR A 359 -4.29 2.93 -2.50
C THR A 359 -5.44 3.49 -1.65
N GLY A 360 -6.65 3.08 -2.02
CA GLY A 360 -7.90 3.26 -1.30
C GLY A 360 -8.79 2.03 -1.50
N ILE A 361 -10.06 2.24 -1.89
CA ILE A 361 -10.93 1.18 -2.44
C ILE A 361 -10.47 0.78 -3.85
N VAL A 362 -9.92 1.73 -4.60
CA VAL A 362 -9.17 1.51 -5.83
C VAL A 362 -7.68 1.60 -5.48
N ALA A 363 -6.81 0.90 -6.20
CA ALA A 363 -5.38 1.14 -6.15
C ALA A 363 -4.87 1.55 -7.51
N CYS A 364 -3.92 2.48 -7.54
CA CYS A 364 -3.31 2.98 -8.75
C CYS A 364 -1.78 2.94 -8.62
N GLY A 365 -1.11 2.59 -9.71
CA GLY A 365 0.35 2.54 -9.78
C GLY A 365 0.87 3.24 -11.03
N ILE A 366 1.96 3.99 -10.86
CA ILE A 366 2.70 4.60 -11.98
C ILE A 366 3.82 3.64 -12.38
N ARG A 367 3.75 3.16 -13.62
CA ARG A 367 4.77 2.29 -14.20
C ARG A 367 6.07 3.05 -14.43
N THR A 368 7.17 2.33 -14.57
CA THR A 368 8.50 2.92 -14.88
C THR A 368 8.58 3.62 -16.24
N ASN A 369 7.58 3.43 -17.10
CA ASN A 369 7.40 4.15 -18.37
C ASN A 369 6.39 5.32 -18.26
N ASP A 370 6.08 5.76 -17.05
CA ASP A 370 5.21 6.89 -16.71
C ASP A 370 3.73 6.75 -17.14
N THR A 371 3.27 5.53 -17.41
CA THR A 371 1.84 5.25 -17.63
C THR A 371 1.17 4.82 -16.33
N LEU A 372 -0.08 5.25 -16.15
CA LEU A 372 -0.90 4.84 -15.01
C LEU A 372 -1.56 3.48 -15.25
N LEU A 373 -1.67 2.68 -14.20
CA LEU A 373 -2.58 1.55 -14.14
C LEU A 373 -3.37 1.61 -12.84
N CYS A 374 -4.70 1.55 -12.91
CA CYS A 374 -5.57 1.46 -11.75
C CYS A 374 -6.35 0.14 -11.76
N TRP A 375 -6.59 -0.43 -10.59
CA TRP A 375 -7.31 -1.68 -10.40
C TRP A 375 -8.16 -1.64 -9.14
N ARG A 376 -9.16 -2.52 -9.06
CA ARG A 376 -9.98 -2.72 -7.86
C ARG A 376 -9.72 -4.09 -7.25
N TRP A 377 -10.00 -4.20 -5.96
CA TRP A 377 -9.97 -5.45 -5.21
C TRP A 377 -11.16 -6.32 -5.61
N ALA A 378 -10.92 -7.58 -5.99
CA ALA A 378 -12.00 -8.57 -6.09
C ALA A 378 -12.22 -9.26 -4.73
N PRO A 379 -13.47 -9.56 -4.34
CA PRO A 379 -13.74 -10.36 -3.15
C PRO A 379 -13.13 -11.76 -3.29
N ARG A 380 -12.56 -12.32 -2.20
CA ARG A 380 -12.34 -13.78 -2.13
C ARG A 380 -13.69 -14.48 -2.15
N HIS A 381 -13.88 -15.42 -3.07
CA HIS A 381 -15.06 -16.30 -3.12
C HIS A 381 -14.83 -17.60 -2.37
#